data_AF-A0A258JJC0-F1
#
_entry.id   AF-A0A258JJC0-F1
#
_cell.length_a   1.000
_cell.length_b   1.000
_cell.length_c   1.000
_cell.angle_alpha   90.00
_cell.angle_beta   90.00
_cell.angle_gamma   90.00
#
_symmetry.space_group_name_H-M   'P 1'
#
loop_
_entity.id
_entity.type
_entity.pdbx_description
1 polymer ?
#
loop_
_entity_poly.entity_id
_entity_poly.type
_entity_poly.pdbx_seq_one_letter_code
_entity_poly.pdbx_strand_id
1 'polypeptide(L)'
;MSPIAGVPSVSSPEQDEALMGEALAVCQLGLGRTWPNPSVGAVVVRQTSAGPQILGRAGTAPAGRPHAEPLALAQAGEAARGATLYVTLEPCSHYGRTPPCADAV
;
A
#
# COMPACT_ATOMS: atom_id res chain seq x y z
N MET A 1 -2.03 13.45 14.51
CA MET A 1 -3.13 13.77 13.58
C MET A 1 -4.40 13.19 14.16
N SER A 2 -5.47 13.98 14.32
CA SER A 2 -6.75 13.45 14.84
C SER A 2 -7.39 12.52 13.80
N PRO A 3 -8.01 11.40 14.20
CA PRO A 3 -8.72 10.52 13.27
C PRO A 3 -9.87 11.28 12.59
N ILE A 4 -10.15 10.93 11.33
CA ILE A 4 -11.33 11.41 10.61
C ILE A 4 -12.54 10.91 11.40
N ALA A 5 -13.34 11.83 11.95
CA ALA A 5 -14.47 11.50 12.81
C ALA A 5 -15.43 10.54 12.10
N GLY A 6 -15.65 9.36 12.69
CA GLY A 6 -16.68 8.40 12.25
C GLY A 6 -16.17 7.12 11.57
N VAL A 7 -14.88 6.99 11.24
CA VAL A 7 -14.30 5.71 10.81
C VAL A 7 -13.62 5.06 12.03
N PRO A 8 -14.06 3.88 12.49
CA PRO A 8 -13.35 3.18 13.55
C PRO A 8 -11.92 2.86 13.07
N SER A 9 -10.93 3.49 13.70
CA SER A 9 -9.52 3.19 13.44
C SER A 9 -9.24 1.77 13.91
N VAL A 10 -8.86 0.88 12.99
CA VAL A 10 -8.52 -0.51 13.32
C VAL A 10 -7.11 -0.64 13.93
N SER A 11 -6.33 0.44 13.97
CA SER A 11 -4.95 0.54 14.46
C SER A 11 -4.73 1.80 15.31
N SER A 12 -3.66 1.83 16.10
CA SER A 12 -3.20 3.05 16.78
C SER A 12 -2.31 3.92 15.86
N PRO A 13 -2.16 5.23 16.13
CA PRO A 13 -1.28 6.10 15.33
C PRO A 13 0.17 5.59 15.27
N GLU A 14 0.71 5.06 16.36
CA GLU A 14 2.07 4.51 16.40
C GLU A 14 2.20 3.26 15.52
N GLN A 15 1.14 2.44 15.45
CA GLN A 15 1.08 1.30 14.54
C GLN A 15 1.00 1.76 13.09
N ASP A 16 0.21 2.80 12.80
CA ASP A 16 0.12 3.37 11.46
C ASP A 16 1.47 3.92 10.99
N GLU A 17 2.20 4.62 11.86
CA GLU A 17 3.55 5.12 11.56
C GLU A 17 4.53 3.97 11.29
N ALA A 18 4.50 2.91 12.10
CA ALA A 18 5.36 1.74 11.89
C ALA A 18 5.04 1.02 10.56
N LEU A 19 3.76 0.83 10.24
CA LEU A 19 3.31 0.16 9.01
C LEU A 19 3.56 1.03 7.76
N MET A 20 3.44 2.35 7.87
CA MET A 20 3.90 3.26 6.83
C MET A 20 5.43 3.21 6.68
N GLY A 21 6.17 3.03 7.78
CA GLY A 21 7.61 2.77 7.78
C GLY A 21 7.99 1.53 6.94
N GLU A 22 7.22 0.44 7.06
CA GLU A 22 7.39 -0.75 6.22
C GLU A 22 7.16 -0.44 4.73
N ALA A 23 6.12 0.34 4.39
CA ALA A 23 5.86 0.75 3.01
C ALA A 23 6.99 1.63 2.45
N LEU A 24 7.51 2.56 3.24
CA LEU A 24 8.66 3.40 2.88
C LEU A 24 9.93 2.57 2.68
N ALA A 25 10.19 1.57 3.51
CA ALA A 25 11.33 0.67 3.35
C ALA A 25 11.25 -0.11 2.02
N VAL A 26 10.06 -0.59 1.64
CA VAL A 26 9.85 -1.26 0.35
C VAL A 26 10.06 -0.29 -0.82
N CYS A 27 9.54 0.94 -0.72
CA CYS A 27 9.71 1.98 -1.73
C CYS A 27 11.18 2.32 -2.01
N GLN A 28 12.04 2.34 -0.98
CA GLN A 28 13.46 2.68 -1.14
C GLN A 28 14.21 1.74 -2.09
N LEU A 29 13.78 0.47 -2.19
CA LEU A 29 14.39 -0.53 -3.07
C LEU A 29 14.20 -0.22 -4.56
N GLY A 30 13.19 0.61 -4.92
CA GLY A 30 12.88 0.98 -6.30
C GLY A 30 13.54 2.28 -6.77
N LEU A 31 14.24 3.02 -5.90
CA LEU A 31 14.85 4.30 -6.24
C LEU A 31 15.82 4.16 -7.43
N GLY A 32 15.63 5.01 -8.45
CA GLY A 32 16.41 4.99 -9.70
C GLY A 32 16.06 3.86 -10.66
N ARG A 33 15.13 2.96 -10.32
CA ARG A 33 14.78 1.77 -11.12
C ARG A 33 13.38 1.84 -11.75
N THR A 34 12.54 2.76 -11.27
CA THR A 34 11.12 2.86 -11.64
C THR A 34 10.83 3.97 -12.65
N TRP A 35 11.85 4.72 -13.09
CA TRP A 35 11.69 5.78 -14.08
C TRP A 35 10.92 5.27 -15.32
N PRO A 36 9.95 6.03 -15.86
CA PRO A 36 9.61 7.43 -15.54
C PRO A 36 8.67 7.63 -14.35
N ASN A 37 8.23 6.56 -13.69
CA ASN A 37 7.24 6.62 -12.61
C ASN A 37 7.90 6.71 -11.22
N PRO A 38 7.17 7.25 -10.22
CA PRO A 38 7.68 7.30 -8.86
C PRO A 38 7.94 5.90 -8.31
N SER A 39 8.93 5.80 -7.43
CA SER A 39 9.03 4.64 -6.56
C SER A 39 7.94 4.79 -5.50
N VAL A 40 7.07 3.79 -5.40
CA VAL A 40 5.96 3.75 -4.43
C VAL A 40 6.07 2.41 -3.70
N GLY A 41 5.77 2.40 -2.41
CA GLY A 41 5.64 1.19 -1.61
C GLY A 41 4.20 1.03 -1.12
N ALA A 42 3.75 -0.23 -1.06
CA ALA A 42 2.41 -0.60 -0.62
C ALA A 42 2.49 -1.82 0.31
N VAL A 43 1.74 -1.80 1.41
CA VAL A 43 1.60 -2.90 2.37
C VAL A 43 0.14 -3.12 2.72
N VAL A 44 -0.35 -4.34 2.55
CA VAL A 44 -1.71 -4.77 2.94
C VAL A 44 -1.64 -5.43 4.31
N VAL A 45 -2.43 -4.92 5.27
CA VAL A 45 -2.35 -5.32 6.67
C VAL A 45 -3.73 -5.70 7.18
N ARG A 46 -3.84 -6.84 7.86
CA ARG A 46 -5.03 -7.23 8.59
C ARG A 46 -4.77 -7.17 10.09
N GLN A 47 -5.69 -6.57 10.82
CA GLN A 47 -5.66 -6.57 12.28
C GLN A 47 -6.16 -7.91 12.79
N THR A 48 -5.37 -8.52 13.68
CA THR A 48 -5.69 -9.79 14.33
C THR A 48 -5.63 -9.62 15.85
N SER A 49 -6.10 -10.61 16.60
CA SER A 49 -5.97 -10.61 18.06
C SER A 49 -4.51 -10.62 18.55
N ALA A 50 -3.55 -11.00 17.69
CA ALA A 50 -2.12 -10.97 17.99
C ALA A 50 -1.42 -9.67 17.52
N GLY A 51 -2.17 -8.74 16.92
CA GLY A 51 -1.64 -7.51 16.32
C GLY A 51 -1.73 -7.49 14.79
N PRO A 52 -1.06 -6.51 14.14
CA PRO A 52 -1.10 -6.34 12.69
C PRO A 52 -0.35 -7.48 11.97
N GLN A 53 -1.00 -8.09 10.99
CA GLN A 53 -0.41 -9.10 10.09
C GLN A 53 -0.29 -8.52 8.68
N ILE A 54 0.93 -8.52 8.14
CA ILE A 54 1.17 -8.15 6.73
C ILE A 54 0.75 -9.32 5.84
N LEU A 55 -0.21 -9.07 4.94
CA LEU A 55 -0.73 -10.03 3.97
C LEU A 55 -0.01 -9.94 2.62
N GLY A 56 0.52 -8.76 2.30
CA GLY A 56 1.24 -8.52 1.05
C GLY A 56 2.03 -7.21 1.12
N ARG A 57 3.17 -7.16 0.45
CA ARG A 57 3.99 -5.95 0.30
C ARG A 57 4.64 -5.89 -1.06
N ALA A 58 4.62 -4.71 -1.68
CA ALA A 58 5.25 -4.52 -2.97
C ALA A 58 5.71 -3.08 -3.18
N GLY A 59 6.68 -2.92 -4.06
CA GLY A 59 7.08 -1.62 -4.59
C GLY A 59 6.71 -1.51 -6.07
N THR A 60 6.72 -0.30 -6.63
CA THR A 60 6.63 -0.11 -8.08
C THR A 60 7.69 -0.96 -8.77
N ALA A 61 7.28 -1.77 -9.75
CA ALA A 61 8.21 -2.63 -10.47
C ALA A 61 9.16 -1.84 -11.39
N PRO A 62 10.30 -2.43 -11.82
CA PRO A 62 11.24 -1.77 -12.71
C PRO A 62 10.59 -1.21 -13.98
N ALA A 63 11.11 -0.10 -14.49
CA ALA A 63 10.51 0.68 -15.58
C ALA A 63 9.11 1.26 -15.28
N GLY A 64 8.69 1.23 -14.00
CA GLY A 64 7.55 2.00 -13.49
C GLY A 64 6.21 1.28 -13.51
N ARG A 65 6.15 0.01 -13.92
CA ARG A 65 4.92 -0.78 -13.97
C ARG A 65 5.21 -2.26 -13.71
N PRO A 66 4.27 -3.01 -13.10
CA PRO A 66 3.05 -2.51 -12.43
C PRO A 66 3.33 -1.63 -11.20
N HIS A 67 2.30 -0.89 -10.76
CA HIS A 67 2.34 -0.10 -9.52
C HIS A 67 2.39 -1.00 -8.28
N ALA A 68 2.71 -0.41 -7.12
CA ALA A 68 2.87 -1.12 -5.87
C ALA A 68 1.55 -1.75 -5.37
N GLU A 69 0.45 -1.00 -5.44
CA GLU A 69 -0.88 -1.37 -4.93
C GLU A 69 -1.40 -2.68 -5.55
N PRO A 70 -1.52 -2.83 -6.89
CA PRO A 70 -2.01 -4.08 -7.47
C PRO A 70 -1.11 -5.27 -7.17
N LEU A 71 0.20 -5.07 -7.02
CA LEU A 71 1.12 -6.14 -6.64
C LEU A 71 0.92 -6.59 -5.18
N ALA A 72 0.78 -5.63 -4.25
CA ALA A 72 0.56 -5.94 -2.84
C ALA A 72 -0.82 -6.59 -2.62
N LEU A 73 -1.85 -6.11 -3.32
CA LEU A 73 -3.19 -6.71 -3.33
C LEU A 73 -3.18 -8.12 -3.93
N ALA A 74 -2.44 -8.34 -5.02
CA ALA A 74 -2.31 -9.67 -5.62
C ALA A 74 -1.62 -10.68 -4.69
N GLN A 75 -0.64 -10.24 -3.89
CA GLN A 75 -0.02 -11.09 -2.86
C GLN A 75 -1.00 -11.43 -1.73
N ALA A 76 -1.80 -10.45 -1.28
CA ALA A 76 -2.78 -10.66 -0.22
C ALA A 76 -4.01 -11.48 -0.69
N GLY A 77 -4.34 -11.45 -1.98
CA GLY A 77 -5.47 -12.16 -2.56
C GLY A 77 -6.80 -11.81 -1.90
N GLU A 78 -7.67 -12.80 -1.71
CA GLU A 78 -8.97 -12.61 -1.06
C GLU A 78 -8.87 -12.09 0.39
N ALA A 79 -7.72 -12.29 1.06
CA ALA A 79 -7.51 -11.78 2.40
C ALA A 79 -7.35 -10.25 2.44
N ALA A 80 -7.17 -9.58 1.30
CA ALA A 80 -7.18 -8.12 1.22
C ALA A 80 -8.53 -7.49 1.57
N ARG A 81 -9.65 -8.23 1.42
CA ARG A 81 -10.97 -7.69 1.75
C ARG A 81 -11.07 -7.37 3.24
N GLY A 82 -11.45 -6.12 3.55
CA GLY A 82 -11.52 -5.59 4.91
C GLY A 82 -10.17 -5.37 5.58
N ALA A 83 -9.06 -5.46 4.84
CA ALA A 83 -7.73 -5.09 5.31
C ALA A 83 -7.47 -3.58 5.13
N THR A 84 -6.39 -3.10 5.73
CA THR A 84 -5.88 -1.73 5.55
C THR A 84 -4.72 -1.74 4.55
N LEU A 85 -4.75 -0.85 3.58
CA LEU A 85 -3.62 -0.60 2.67
C LEU A 85 -2.86 0.65 3.13
N TYR A 86 -1.57 0.48 3.42
CA TYR A 86 -0.63 1.59 3.61
C TYR A 86 0.13 1.79 2.31
N VAL A 87 0.05 3.00 1.73
CA VAL A 87 0.69 3.35 0.45
C VAL A 87 1.42 4.68 0.58
N THR A 88 2.62 4.77 0.03
CA THR A 88 3.50 5.95 0.21
C THR A 88 3.14 7.15 -0.67
N LEU A 89 2.18 6.99 -1.59
CA LEU A 89 1.68 8.02 -2.48
C LEU A 89 0.20 7.75 -2.76
N GLU A 90 -0.57 8.80 -3.09
CA GLU A 90 -1.98 8.66 -3.47
C GLU A 90 -2.14 7.64 -4.63
N PRO A 91 -3.05 6.65 -4.51
CA PRO A 91 -3.35 5.73 -5.60
C PRO A 91 -3.81 6.48 -6.84
N CYS A 92 -3.25 6.13 -8.00
CA CYS A 92 -3.61 6.84 -9.23
C CYS A 92 -5.09 6.63 -9.58
N SER A 93 -5.77 7.70 -10.01
CA SER A 93 -7.21 7.74 -10.33
C SER A 93 -7.53 7.98 -11.82
N HIS A 94 -6.51 8.06 -12.68
CA HIS A 94 -6.67 8.29 -14.11
C HIS A 94 -6.58 6.98 -14.91
N TYR A 95 -7.34 6.89 -16.01
CA TYR A 95 -7.25 5.80 -16.97
C TYR A 95 -6.09 6.04 -17.94
N GLY A 96 -5.05 5.21 -17.83
CA GLY A 96 -3.88 5.24 -18.71
C GLY A 96 -3.66 3.91 -19.42
N ARG A 97 -2.41 3.43 -19.44
CA ARG A 97 -2.05 2.11 -20.01
C ARG A 97 -2.64 0.93 -19.22
N THR A 98 -2.99 1.15 -17.96
CA THR A 98 -3.60 0.19 -17.04
C THR A 98 -4.76 0.87 -16.32
N PRO A 99 -5.76 0.14 -15.80
CA PRO A 99 -6.77 0.69 -14.91
C PRO A 99 -6.14 1.44 -13.72
N PRO A 100 -6.83 2.44 -13.16
CA PRO A 100 -6.35 3.19 -12.01
C PRO A 100 -6.22 2.28 -10.78
N CYS A 101 -5.23 2.53 -9.92
CA CYS A 101 -5.04 1.77 -8.70
C CYS A 101 -6.19 2.01 -7.71
N ALA A 102 -6.83 3.19 -7.77
CA ALA A 102 -8.03 3.47 -7.00
C ALA A 102 -9.19 2.48 -7.26
N ASP A 103 -9.30 1.92 -8.48
CA ASP A 103 -10.33 0.91 -8.78
C ASP A 103 -9.98 -0.48 -8.23
N ALA A 104 -8.71 -0.71 -7.86
CA ALA A 104 -8.24 -1.99 -7.33
C ALA A 104 -8.33 -2.07 -5.79
N VAL A 105 -8.40 -0.93 -5.10
CA VAL A 105 -8.45 -0.78 -3.64
C VAL A 105 -9.90 -0.78 -3.16
#